data_AF-A0A2H0S9D0-F1
#
_entry.id   AF-A0A2H0S9D0-F1
#
_cell.length_a   1.000
_cell.length_b   1.000
_cell.length_c   1.000
_cell.angle_alpha   90.00
_cell.angle_beta   90.00
_cell.angle_gamma   90.00
#
_symmetry.space_group_name_H-M   'P 1'
#
loop_
_entity.id
_entity.type
_entity.pdbx_description
1 polymer ?
#
loop_
_entity_poly.entity_id
_entity_poly.type
_entity_poly.pdbx_seq_one_letter_code
_entity_poly.pdbx_strand_id
1 'polypeptide(L)'
;MMRFVKTKKGVSLIEVLIAVSLFAIVATISSNILVDTVKLQKKSSLSSTIYEDLRIIVQQITNEVQNGAIDYEEYYNIYVLQNGKSAQDTYYGINYGAYGSRFYDPGIRIDGATPKNPNDLGVECSYPETVPVGEDCQVIYTLSTDLNTGRSPYYGNTDDTNAFCDKSIGKCNEPGVIDQLFLIDKTGKKKTILGKKKTSNNDYAVGIMRMDGLDIDQNGVIDTFTCNENFSCIGDGTGEDSKVEAAIKLPFFSTTSAVKEYGIRLPHASDLEDVFDVNSSQFVPITPLRTTVKDLKFIIKPLDDPYKAYAEEKMQSHPTVTVIITLGLSDLVKDLYPGDFPDVKIQTTIASGVLNRIDSYPPISEVKDKANKDTWLKDVFPLSLTSPY
;
A
#
# COMPACT_ATOMS: atom_id res chain seq x y z
N MET A 1 -38.74 90.55 -28.51
CA MET A 1 -38.43 89.23 -27.93
C MET A 1 -36.95 88.93 -28.16
N MET A 2 -36.08 89.38 -27.26
CA MET A 2 -34.62 89.25 -27.40
C MET A 2 -34.19 87.83 -27.03
N ARG A 3 -33.73 87.05 -28.02
CA ARG A 3 -33.01 85.80 -27.78
C ARG A 3 -31.58 86.15 -27.34
N PHE A 4 -31.29 85.94 -26.06
CA PHE A 4 -29.91 85.91 -25.58
C PHE A 4 -29.17 84.77 -26.27
N VAL A 5 -28.29 85.11 -27.21
CA VAL A 5 -27.36 84.17 -27.82
C VAL A 5 -26.34 83.81 -26.74
N LYS A 6 -26.45 82.58 -26.20
CA LYS A 6 -25.46 82.02 -25.28
C LYS A 6 -24.09 82.05 -25.95
N THR A 7 -23.17 82.86 -25.44
CA THR A 7 -21.77 82.84 -25.85
C THR A 7 -21.19 81.47 -25.47
N LYS A 8 -20.75 80.70 -26.47
CA LYS A 8 -20.05 79.44 -26.22
C LYS A 8 -18.68 79.80 -25.64
N LYS A 9 -18.49 79.59 -24.34
CA LYS A 9 -17.15 79.67 -23.73
C LYS A 9 -16.30 78.56 -24.34
N GLY A 10 -15.22 78.95 -25.03
CA GLY A 10 -14.22 78.00 -25.52
C GLY A 10 -13.41 77.43 -24.35
N VAL A 11 -13.07 76.15 -24.43
CA VAL A 11 -12.15 75.49 -23.48
C VAL A 11 -10.74 75.95 -23.81
N SER A 12 -9.96 76.34 -22.81
CA SER A 12 -8.57 76.72 -23.01
C SER A 12 -7.69 75.50 -23.28
N LEU A 13 -6.61 75.67 -24.04
CA LEU A 13 -5.65 74.60 -24.34
C LEU A 13 -5.10 73.96 -23.05
N ILE A 14 -4.87 74.78 -22.01
CA ILE A 14 -4.34 74.32 -20.71
C ILE A 14 -5.34 73.41 -19.96
N GLU A 15 -6.64 73.71 -20.01
CA GLU A 15 -7.68 72.86 -19.40
C GLU A 15 -7.76 71.49 -20.06
N VAL A 16 -7.62 71.42 -21.39
CA VAL A 16 -7.60 70.12 -22.12
C VAL A 16 -6.36 69.31 -21.72
N LEU A 17 -5.19 69.94 -21.61
CA LEU A 17 -3.95 69.27 -21.27
C LEU A 17 -3.99 68.68 -19.84
N ILE A 18 -4.52 69.45 -18.88
CA ILE A 18 -4.75 68.98 -17.50
C ILE A 18 -5.79 67.86 -17.47
N ALA A 19 -6.87 67.95 -18.24
CA ALA A 19 -7.90 66.91 -18.28
C ALA A 19 -7.36 65.59 -18.84
N VAL A 20 -6.55 65.64 -19.92
CA VAL A 20 -5.94 64.46 -20.52
C VAL A 20 -4.92 63.81 -19.58
N SER A 21 -4.12 64.61 -18.86
CA SER A 21 -3.14 64.06 -17.91
C SER A 21 -3.81 63.39 -16.71
N LEU A 22 -4.84 64.01 -16.12
CA LEU A 22 -5.63 63.40 -15.05
C LEU A 22 -6.33 62.13 -15.53
N PHE A 23 -6.92 62.15 -16.72
CA PHE A 23 -7.54 60.97 -17.31
C PHE A 23 -6.53 59.84 -17.52
N ALA A 24 -5.32 60.14 -18.03
CA ALA A 24 -4.28 59.14 -18.23
C ALA A 24 -3.80 58.50 -16.91
N ILE A 25 -3.64 59.30 -15.85
CA ILE A 25 -3.28 58.79 -14.51
C ILE A 25 -4.37 57.86 -13.98
N VAL A 26 -5.63 58.30 -14.03
CA VAL A 26 -6.77 57.49 -13.56
C VAL A 26 -6.89 56.20 -14.38
N ALA A 27 -6.80 56.29 -15.71
CA ALA A 27 -6.87 55.13 -16.60
C ALA A 27 -5.75 54.11 -16.32
N THR A 28 -4.54 54.57 -16.02
CA THR A 28 -3.41 53.71 -15.67
C THR A 28 -3.65 53.00 -14.33
N ILE A 29 -4.10 53.72 -13.31
CA ILE A 29 -4.45 53.13 -12.01
C ILE A 29 -5.57 52.10 -12.16
N SER A 30 -6.64 52.44 -12.90
CA SER A 30 -7.75 51.52 -13.16
C SER A 30 -7.32 50.28 -13.92
N SER A 31 -6.39 50.40 -14.88
CA SER A 31 -5.86 49.26 -15.64
C SER A 31 -5.06 48.32 -14.74
N ASN A 32 -4.23 48.85 -13.86
CA ASN A 32 -3.47 48.04 -12.89
C ASN A 32 -4.41 47.30 -11.93
N ILE A 33 -5.41 47.99 -11.37
CA ILE A 33 -6.42 47.39 -10.50
C ILE A 33 -7.17 46.26 -11.23
N LEU A 34 -7.51 46.47 -12.51
CA LEU A 34 -8.19 45.45 -13.31
C LEU A 34 -7.31 44.22 -13.52
N VAL A 35 -6.03 44.40 -13.87
CA VAL A 35 -5.07 43.29 -14.05
C VAL A 35 -4.90 42.52 -12.74
N ASP A 36 -4.76 43.20 -11.61
CA ASP A 36 -4.61 42.57 -10.31
C ASP A 36 -5.88 41.83 -9.89
N THR A 37 -7.05 42.40 -10.16
CA THR A 37 -8.35 41.75 -9.93
C THR A 37 -8.47 40.46 -10.75
N VAL A 38 -8.10 40.48 -12.03
CA VAL A 38 -8.12 39.28 -12.89
C VAL A 38 -7.14 38.23 -12.39
N LYS A 39 -5.92 38.61 -11.97
CA LYS A 39 -4.95 37.69 -11.37
C LYS A 39 -5.49 37.07 -10.08
N LEU A 40 -6.12 37.87 -9.22
CA LEU A 40 -6.70 37.42 -7.97
C LEU A 40 -7.89 36.47 -8.20
N GLN A 41 -8.74 36.74 -9.19
CA GLN A 41 -9.83 35.84 -9.60
C GLN A 41 -9.29 34.51 -10.12
N LYS A 42 -8.26 34.52 -10.98
CA LYS A 42 -7.61 33.29 -11.46
C LYS A 42 -7.00 32.48 -10.32
N LYS A 43 -6.25 33.15 -9.43
CA LYS A 43 -5.66 32.54 -8.23
C LYS A 43 -6.73 31.89 -7.35
N SER A 44 -7.81 32.62 -7.05
CA SER A 44 -8.91 32.11 -6.24
C SER A 44 -9.63 30.93 -6.89
N SER A 45 -9.86 30.99 -8.21
CA SER A 45 -10.51 29.91 -8.96
C SER A 45 -9.66 28.64 -8.94
N LEU A 46 -8.36 28.75 -9.23
CA LEU A 46 -7.45 27.60 -9.23
C LEU A 46 -7.29 27.01 -7.84
N SER A 47 -7.17 27.83 -6.79
CA SER A 47 -7.16 27.34 -5.40
C SER A 47 -8.44 26.57 -5.07
N SER A 48 -9.62 27.08 -5.43
CA SER A 48 -10.89 26.38 -5.20
C SER A 48 -10.92 25.02 -5.88
N THR A 49 -10.49 24.94 -7.14
CA THR A 49 -10.42 23.68 -7.89
C THR A 49 -9.47 22.67 -7.25
N ILE A 50 -8.33 23.11 -6.70
CA ILE A 50 -7.38 22.21 -6.02
C ILE A 50 -7.96 21.67 -4.71
N TYR A 51 -8.70 22.48 -3.96
CA TYR A 51 -9.41 22.00 -2.76
C TYR A 51 -10.49 20.97 -3.11
N GLU A 52 -11.18 21.13 -4.24
CA GLU A 52 -12.14 20.14 -4.75
C GLU A 52 -11.43 18.83 -5.14
N ASP A 53 -10.32 18.91 -5.88
CA ASP A 53 -9.52 17.75 -6.28
C ASP A 53 -9.01 16.98 -5.09
N LEU A 54 -8.48 17.71 -4.11
CA LEU A 54 -8.00 17.15 -2.88
C LEU A 54 -9.12 16.39 -2.14
N ARG A 55 -10.34 16.96 -2.12
CA ARG A 55 -11.47 16.33 -1.44
C ARG A 55 -11.83 15.02 -2.13
N ILE A 56 -11.78 14.98 -3.46
CA ILE A 56 -12.01 13.77 -4.24
C ILE A 56 -10.96 12.70 -3.92
N ILE A 57 -9.67 13.06 -3.91
CA ILE A 57 -8.56 12.14 -3.60
C ILE A 57 -8.72 11.58 -2.18
N VAL A 58 -8.92 12.45 -1.19
CA VAL A 58 -9.12 12.03 0.21
C VAL A 58 -10.34 11.14 0.34
N GLN A 59 -11.45 11.46 -0.34
CA GLN A 59 -12.65 10.63 -0.32
C GLN A 59 -12.41 9.26 -0.94
N GLN A 60 -11.67 9.18 -2.05
CA GLN A 60 -11.33 7.90 -2.69
C GLN A 60 -10.43 7.05 -1.78
N ILE A 61 -9.37 7.63 -1.21
CA ILE A 61 -8.52 6.92 -0.24
C ILE A 61 -9.34 6.48 0.98
N THR A 62 -10.22 7.36 1.48
CA THR A 62 -11.12 7.04 2.60
C THR A 62 -12.03 5.87 2.26
N ASN A 63 -12.60 5.84 1.06
CA ASN A 63 -13.46 4.76 0.62
C ASN A 63 -12.68 3.44 0.49
N GLU A 64 -11.45 3.45 0.00
CA GLU A 64 -10.63 2.24 -0.08
C GLU A 64 -10.30 1.71 1.33
N VAL A 65 -9.87 2.58 2.26
CA VAL A 65 -9.57 2.20 3.66
C VAL A 65 -10.82 1.73 4.40
N GLN A 66 -11.98 2.34 4.19
CA GLN A 66 -13.24 1.93 4.83
C GLN A 66 -13.85 0.66 4.23
N ASN A 67 -13.45 0.28 3.00
CA ASN A 67 -13.95 -0.94 2.38
C ASN A 67 -12.97 -2.11 2.51
N GLY A 68 -11.69 -1.84 2.77
CA GLY A 68 -10.66 -2.84 3.03
C GLY A 68 -10.20 -2.89 4.49
N ALA A 69 -9.39 -3.90 4.80
CA ALA A 69 -8.55 -4.01 5.98
C ALA A 69 -7.11 -3.63 5.62
N ILE A 70 -6.33 -3.27 6.62
CA ILE A 70 -4.89 -3.06 6.43
C ILE A 70 -4.23 -4.42 6.18
N ASP A 71 -3.43 -4.52 5.11
CA ASP A 71 -2.76 -5.77 4.75
C ASP A 71 -1.39 -5.87 5.43
N TYR A 72 -1.39 -6.30 6.70
CA TYR A 72 -0.18 -6.52 7.49
C TYR A 72 0.73 -7.62 6.92
N GLU A 73 0.19 -8.57 6.14
CA GLU A 73 0.98 -9.60 5.46
C GLU A 73 1.91 -8.98 4.41
N GLU A 74 1.39 -8.05 3.61
CA GLU A 74 2.21 -7.36 2.61
C GLU A 74 3.27 -6.47 3.27
N TYR A 75 2.95 -5.79 4.37
CA TYR A 75 3.95 -5.04 5.13
C TYR A 75 5.07 -5.96 5.61
N TYR A 76 4.73 -7.12 6.16
CA TYR A 76 5.74 -8.06 6.64
C TYR A 76 6.58 -8.61 5.48
N ASN A 77 5.95 -8.94 4.36
CA ASN A 77 6.63 -9.39 3.15
C ASN A 77 7.68 -8.35 2.68
N ILE A 78 7.32 -7.08 2.60
CA ILE A 78 8.23 -6.02 2.12
C ILE A 78 9.31 -5.68 3.16
N TYR A 79 8.93 -5.42 4.40
CA TYR A 79 9.83 -4.86 5.42
C TYR A 79 10.63 -5.91 6.18
N VAL A 80 10.22 -7.18 6.16
CA VAL A 80 10.93 -8.27 6.86
C VAL A 80 11.52 -9.25 5.86
N LEU A 81 10.70 -9.87 4.99
CA LEU A 81 11.16 -10.94 4.11
C LEU A 81 12.00 -10.44 2.93
N GLN A 82 11.67 -9.27 2.40
CA GLN A 82 12.33 -8.66 1.25
C GLN A 82 13.21 -7.46 1.61
N ASN A 83 13.49 -7.27 2.91
CA ASN A 83 14.31 -6.16 3.37
C ASN A 83 15.71 -6.17 2.75
N GLY A 84 16.13 -5.03 2.21
CA GLY A 84 17.44 -4.85 1.57
C GLY A 84 17.51 -5.32 0.12
N LYS A 85 16.40 -5.84 -0.45
CA LYS A 85 16.29 -6.03 -1.90
C LYS A 85 16.11 -4.69 -2.62
N SER A 86 16.52 -4.64 -3.88
CA SER A 86 16.23 -3.49 -4.74
C SER A 86 14.75 -3.44 -5.09
N ALA A 87 14.24 -2.27 -5.52
CA ALA A 87 12.86 -2.11 -5.96
C ALA A 87 12.50 -3.06 -7.13
N GLN A 88 13.47 -3.38 -8.00
CA GLN A 88 13.30 -4.32 -9.12
C GLN A 88 13.24 -5.78 -8.68
N ASP A 89 13.72 -6.12 -7.49
CA ASP A 89 13.73 -7.49 -6.93
C ASP A 89 12.69 -7.66 -5.82
N THR A 90 11.87 -6.63 -5.59
CA THR A 90 10.83 -6.60 -4.57
C THR A 90 9.48 -6.77 -5.24
N TYR A 91 8.81 -7.88 -4.94
CA TYR A 91 7.54 -8.26 -5.55
C TYR A 91 6.41 -8.13 -4.53
N TYR A 92 5.25 -7.66 -4.99
CA TYR A 92 4.03 -7.67 -4.18
C TYR A 92 3.24 -8.97 -4.35
N GLY A 93 2.40 -9.31 -3.38
CA GLY A 93 1.44 -10.41 -3.51
C GLY A 93 2.01 -11.82 -3.29
N ILE A 94 3.24 -11.92 -2.78
CA ILE A 94 3.91 -13.19 -2.47
C ILE A 94 4.02 -13.42 -0.96
N ASN A 95 4.30 -14.66 -0.56
CA ASN A 95 4.50 -15.07 0.84
C ASN A 95 3.30 -14.76 1.74
N TYR A 96 2.07 -14.82 1.21
CA TYR A 96 0.88 -14.60 2.02
C TYR A 96 0.75 -15.72 3.05
N GLY A 97 0.48 -15.36 4.31
CA GLY A 97 0.41 -16.28 5.44
C GLY A 97 1.68 -16.35 6.27
N ALA A 98 2.82 -15.88 5.75
CA ALA A 98 4.06 -15.82 6.50
C ALA A 98 3.97 -14.90 7.72
N TYR A 99 3.23 -13.79 7.66
CA TYR A 99 2.99 -12.97 8.84
C TYR A 99 2.04 -13.66 9.82
N GLY A 100 0.94 -14.24 9.31
CA GLY A 100 -0.05 -14.96 10.10
C GLY A 100 0.55 -16.05 10.98
N SER A 101 1.49 -16.81 10.44
CA SER A 101 2.20 -17.88 11.16
C SER A 101 2.99 -17.41 12.38
N ARG A 102 3.40 -16.14 12.48
CA ARG A 102 4.17 -15.60 13.61
C ARG A 102 3.40 -15.62 14.94
N PHE A 103 2.08 -15.72 14.85
CA PHE A 103 1.17 -15.76 15.99
C PHE A 103 0.81 -17.19 16.43
N TYR A 104 1.33 -18.19 15.73
CA TYR A 104 1.09 -19.60 16.03
C TYR A 104 2.32 -20.21 16.71
N ASP A 105 2.07 -20.99 17.76
CA ASP A 105 3.06 -21.88 18.37
C ASP A 105 3.09 -23.18 17.54
N PRO A 106 4.25 -23.60 16.98
CA PRO A 106 4.40 -24.87 16.27
C PRO A 106 4.04 -26.12 17.10
N GLY A 107 3.88 -25.97 18.42
CA GLY A 107 3.61 -27.05 19.34
C GLY A 107 4.89 -27.69 19.88
N ILE A 108 4.76 -28.85 20.52
CA ILE A 108 5.88 -29.57 21.15
C ILE A 108 6.15 -30.85 20.36
N ARG A 109 7.42 -31.21 20.23
CA ARG A 109 7.82 -32.50 19.65
C ARG A 109 7.50 -33.67 20.58
N ILE A 110 7.48 -34.89 20.04
CA ILE A 110 7.20 -36.15 20.76
C ILE A 110 8.22 -36.40 21.88
N ASP A 111 9.47 -35.95 21.70
CA ASP A 111 10.53 -36.02 22.71
C ASP A 111 10.36 -34.99 23.85
N GLY A 112 9.29 -34.19 23.82
CA GLY A 112 9.02 -33.12 24.78
C GLY A 112 9.89 -31.89 24.57
N ALA A 113 10.74 -31.87 23.54
CA ALA A 113 11.50 -30.69 23.19
C ALA A 113 10.59 -29.68 22.49
N THR A 114 10.74 -28.41 22.86
CA THR A 114 10.27 -27.33 21.99
C THR A 114 11.03 -27.47 20.68
N PRO A 115 10.35 -27.49 19.53
CA PRO A 115 11.02 -27.56 18.25
C PRO A 115 12.04 -26.42 18.15
N LYS A 116 13.32 -26.79 18.05
CA LYS A 116 14.41 -25.83 17.89
C LYS A 116 14.40 -25.21 16.49
N ASN A 117 13.70 -25.86 15.56
CA ASN A 117 13.62 -25.45 14.18
C ASN A 117 12.20 -24.92 13.89
N PRO A 118 12.05 -23.69 13.37
CA PRO A 118 10.76 -23.22 12.85
C PRO A 118 10.18 -24.10 11.72
N ASN A 119 10.95 -25.05 11.18
CA ASN A 119 10.45 -26.06 10.23
C ASN A 119 9.63 -27.19 10.87
N ASP A 120 9.57 -27.27 12.21
CA ASP A 120 8.81 -28.28 12.94
C ASP A 120 7.37 -27.78 13.26
N LEU A 121 6.80 -26.96 12.37
CA LEU A 121 5.39 -26.53 12.45
C LEU A 121 4.46 -27.67 12.07
N GLY A 122 3.36 -27.80 12.81
CA GLY A 122 2.18 -28.52 12.36
C GLY A 122 2.37 -30.03 12.16
N VAL A 123 2.01 -30.77 13.21
CA VAL A 123 1.81 -32.22 13.26
C VAL A 123 3.07 -33.04 13.04
N GLU A 124 3.70 -33.44 14.15
CA GLU A 124 4.73 -34.46 14.16
C GLU A 124 4.10 -35.85 14.10
N CYS A 125 4.53 -36.62 13.10
CA CYS A 125 4.17 -38.02 12.97
C CYS A 125 4.96 -38.86 13.97
N SER A 126 4.24 -39.49 14.89
CA SER A 126 4.78 -40.51 15.77
C SER A 126 4.95 -41.80 14.99
N TYR A 127 6.18 -42.07 14.57
CA TYR A 127 6.59 -43.41 14.14
C TYR A 127 7.08 -44.17 15.37
N PRO A 128 6.65 -45.43 15.58
CA PRO A 128 7.40 -46.33 16.45
C PRO A 128 8.83 -46.42 15.89
N GLU A 129 9.85 -46.36 16.76
CA GLU A 129 11.30 -46.32 16.40
C GLU A 129 11.79 -47.45 15.46
N THR A 130 10.92 -48.38 15.07
CA THR A 130 11.24 -49.63 14.36
C THR A 130 10.55 -49.80 13.00
N VAL A 131 9.77 -48.84 12.50
CA VAL A 131 9.03 -49.00 11.24
C VAL A 131 9.80 -48.37 10.06
N PRO A 132 10.08 -49.12 8.97
CA PRO A 132 10.65 -48.57 7.74
C PRO A 132 9.69 -47.54 7.15
N VAL A 133 10.23 -46.36 6.86
CA VAL A 133 9.52 -45.20 6.30
C VAL A 133 8.73 -45.61 5.05
N GLY A 134 7.41 -45.73 5.20
CA GLY A 134 6.49 -46.24 4.18
C GLY A 134 5.08 -45.70 4.40
N GLU A 135 4.87 -44.50 3.88
CA GLU A 135 3.64 -43.88 3.35
C GLU A 135 2.36 -43.61 4.17
N ASP A 136 2.20 -43.98 5.44
CA ASP A 136 1.04 -43.47 6.23
C ASP A 136 1.40 -43.24 7.72
N CYS A 137 1.13 -42.02 8.23
CA CYS A 137 1.33 -41.63 9.63
C CYS A 137 0.39 -42.44 10.53
N GLN A 138 0.94 -43.29 11.40
CA GLN A 138 0.14 -44.17 12.26
C GLN A 138 -0.49 -43.42 13.45
N VAL A 139 0.18 -42.39 13.98
CA VAL A 139 -0.30 -41.62 15.14
C VAL A 139 0.04 -40.14 14.98
N ILE A 140 -0.99 -39.31 14.94
CA ILE A 140 -0.89 -37.85 14.95
C ILE A 140 -0.70 -37.38 16.39
N TYR A 141 0.43 -36.72 16.68
CA TYR A 141 0.65 -36.17 18.02
C TYR A 141 -0.14 -34.87 18.20
N THR A 142 -1.26 -34.93 18.91
CA THR A 142 -2.19 -33.79 19.04
C THR A 142 -1.61 -32.54 19.73
N LEU A 143 -0.46 -32.66 20.42
CA LEU A 143 0.25 -31.55 21.05
C LEU A 143 1.25 -30.84 20.11
N SER A 144 1.43 -31.36 18.89
CA SER A 144 2.22 -30.72 17.82
C SER A 144 1.36 -29.93 16.84
N THR A 145 0.08 -29.69 17.17
CA THR A 145 -0.79 -28.89 16.31
C THR A 145 -0.55 -27.42 16.61
N ASP A 146 -0.43 -26.61 15.55
CA ASP A 146 -0.18 -25.20 15.72
C ASP A 146 -1.26 -24.53 16.58
N LEU A 147 -0.87 -23.92 17.70
CA LEU A 147 -1.79 -23.20 18.58
C LEU A 147 -1.69 -21.71 18.28
N ASN A 148 -2.80 -21.09 17.88
CA ASN A 148 -2.82 -19.63 17.78
C ASN A 148 -2.68 -19.05 19.19
N THR A 149 -1.54 -18.41 19.44
CA THR A 149 -1.21 -17.79 20.73
C THR A 149 -1.65 -16.34 20.79
N GLY A 150 -1.86 -15.73 19.64
CA GLY A 150 -2.17 -14.32 19.49
C GLY A 150 -1.05 -13.38 19.92
N ARG A 151 0.19 -13.87 20.00
CA ARG A 151 1.37 -13.13 20.49
C ARG A 151 2.56 -13.37 19.58
N SER A 152 3.27 -12.31 19.19
CA SER A 152 4.45 -12.37 18.34
C SER A 152 5.66 -11.63 18.96
N PRO A 153 6.88 -12.18 18.84
CA PRO A 153 7.17 -13.59 18.61
C PRO A 153 6.69 -14.42 19.80
N TYR A 154 6.23 -15.64 19.53
CA TYR A 154 5.85 -16.59 20.59
C TYR A 154 7.03 -16.92 21.53
N TYR A 155 8.26 -16.92 21.02
CA TYR A 155 9.46 -17.30 21.76
C TYR A 155 10.34 -16.09 22.11
N GLY A 156 10.18 -15.51 23.31
CA GLY A 156 11.06 -14.41 23.74
C GLY A 156 10.55 -13.53 24.89
N ASN A 157 11.34 -12.51 25.23
CA ASN A 157 10.97 -11.46 26.19
C ASN A 157 9.98 -10.50 25.53
N THR A 158 8.84 -10.33 26.18
CA THR A 158 7.57 -9.93 25.57
C THR A 158 7.36 -8.44 25.49
N ASP A 159 8.23 -7.67 26.13
CA ASP A 159 7.95 -6.26 26.39
C ASP A 159 8.44 -5.34 25.25
N ASP A 160 9.31 -5.86 24.35
CA ASP A 160 9.98 -5.09 23.30
C ASP A 160 10.11 -5.82 21.95
N THR A 161 9.31 -6.85 21.69
CA THR A 161 9.31 -7.55 20.39
C THR A 161 7.92 -7.50 19.78
N ASN A 162 7.85 -7.28 18.47
CA ASN A 162 6.63 -7.27 17.67
C ASN A 162 6.89 -8.09 16.40
N ALA A 163 5.90 -8.35 15.57
CA ALA A 163 6.13 -9.16 14.37
C ALA A 163 7.13 -8.53 13.39
N PHE A 164 7.32 -7.21 13.40
CA PHE A 164 8.25 -6.47 12.55
C PHE A 164 9.64 -6.25 13.18
N CYS A 165 9.81 -6.56 14.45
CA CYS A 165 11.08 -6.47 15.16
C CYS A 165 11.37 -7.73 15.95
N ASP A 166 12.23 -8.56 15.37
CA ASP A 166 12.86 -9.68 16.07
C ASP A 166 14.24 -9.22 16.60
N LYS A 167 14.31 -8.94 17.92
CA LYS A 167 15.56 -8.52 18.58
C LYS A 167 16.70 -9.53 18.38
N SER A 168 16.38 -10.79 18.12
CA SER A 168 17.38 -11.84 17.85
C SER A 168 18.15 -11.60 16.54
N ILE A 169 17.60 -10.81 15.61
CA ILE A 169 18.17 -10.46 14.30
C ILE A 169 18.71 -9.01 14.28
N GLY A 170 18.46 -8.23 15.34
CA GLY A 170 19.02 -6.87 15.50
C GLY A 170 18.51 -5.82 14.51
N LYS A 171 17.44 -6.11 13.74
CA LYS A 171 16.83 -5.17 12.80
C LYS A 171 15.35 -5.01 13.13
N CYS A 172 14.97 -3.88 13.73
CA CYS A 172 13.58 -3.45 13.79
C CYS A 172 13.27 -2.67 12.52
N ASN A 173 12.37 -3.17 11.68
CA ASN A 173 11.86 -2.44 10.53
C ASN A 173 10.38 -2.14 10.74
N GLU A 174 10.10 -1.28 11.71
CA GLU A 174 8.73 -0.89 11.99
C GLU A 174 8.21 0.04 10.88
N PRO A 175 7.08 -0.29 10.21
CA PRO A 175 6.44 0.60 9.25
C PRO A 175 5.77 1.80 9.97
N GLY A 176 6.56 2.68 10.59
CA GLY A 176 6.04 3.83 11.33
C GLY A 176 5.43 4.89 10.40
N VAL A 177 6.18 5.29 9.37
CA VAL A 177 5.73 6.22 8.32
C VAL A 177 6.14 5.63 6.99
N ILE A 178 5.17 5.33 6.15
CA ILE A 178 5.35 4.56 4.92
C ILE A 178 4.83 5.33 3.71
N ASP A 179 5.41 5.06 2.54
CA ASP A 179 5.08 5.73 1.27
C ASP A 179 3.95 5.03 0.50
N GLN A 180 3.58 3.83 0.92
CA GLN A 180 2.64 2.96 0.25
C GLN A 180 1.61 2.47 1.25
N LEU A 181 0.38 2.26 0.80
CA LEU A 181 -0.70 1.71 1.61
C LEU A 181 -1.19 0.41 0.98
N PHE A 182 -0.98 -0.69 1.70
CA PHE A 182 -1.51 -2.01 1.35
C PHE A 182 -2.83 -2.27 2.08
N LEU A 183 -3.85 -2.59 1.31
CA LEU A 183 -5.17 -2.95 1.79
C LEU A 183 -5.57 -4.30 1.21
N ILE A 184 -6.34 -5.05 1.98
CA ILE A 184 -6.96 -6.30 1.56
C ILE A 184 -8.47 -6.18 1.75
N ASP A 185 -9.26 -6.70 0.83
CA ASP A 185 -10.71 -6.58 0.93
C ASP A 185 -11.28 -7.46 2.06
N LYS A 186 -12.55 -7.23 2.40
CA LYS A 186 -13.26 -7.98 3.44
C LYS A 186 -13.28 -9.50 3.22
N THR A 187 -13.11 -9.95 1.98
CA THR A 187 -13.13 -11.37 1.64
C THR A 187 -11.76 -12.02 1.72
N GLY A 188 -10.69 -11.24 1.83
CA GLY A 188 -9.32 -11.74 1.74
C GLY A 188 -8.87 -12.07 0.32
N LYS A 189 -9.71 -11.86 -0.69
CA LYS A 189 -9.49 -12.30 -2.08
C LYS A 189 -9.03 -11.19 -3.00
N LYS A 190 -9.03 -9.94 -2.57
CA LYS A 190 -8.56 -8.81 -3.39
C LYS A 190 -7.62 -7.95 -2.57
N LYS A 191 -6.52 -7.55 -3.20
CA LYS A 191 -5.55 -6.63 -2.62
C LYS A 191 -5.58 -5.32 -3.39
N THR A 192 -5.46 -4.22 -2.67
CA THR A 192 -5.34 -2.88 -3.23
C THR A 192 -4.05 -2.26 -2.71
N ILE A 193 -3.23 -1.74 -3.63
CA ILE A 193 -2.01 -1.00 -3.31
C ILE A 193 -2.20 0.44 -3.73
N LEU A 194 -1.97 1.37 -2.80
CA LEU A 194 -1.92 2.80 -3.09
C LEU A 194 -0.51 3.31 -2.90
N GLY A 195 -0.04 4.16 -3.80
CA GLY A 195 1.29 4.76 -3.70
C GLY A 195 1.43 6.00 -4.55
N LYS A 196 2.48 6.77 -4.30
CA LYS A 196 2.86 7.89 -5.17
C LYS A 196 3.52 7.33 -6.42
N LYS A 197 2.98 7.63 -7.60
CA LYS A 197 3.51 7.21 -8.90
C LYS A 197 3.85 8.41 -9.77
N LYS A 198 4.93 8.29 -10.56
CA LYS A 198 5.35 9.33 -11.50
C LYS A 198 4.42 9.37 -12.72
N THR A 199 4.18 10.54 -13.27
CA THR A 199 3.38 10.75 -14.49
C THR A 199 4.26 11.11 -15.69
N SER A 200 3.70 11.10 -16.90
CA SER A 200 4.42 11.42 -18.15
C SER A 200 5.08 12.79 -18.15
N ASN A 201 4.55 13.74 -17.38
CA ASN A 201 5.01 15.13 -17.35
C ASN A 201 5.99 15.40 -16.21
N ASN A 202 6.62 14.36 -15.64
CA ASN A 202 7.48 14.45 -14.45
C ASN A 202 6.76 14.93 -13.17
N ASP A 203 5.44 15.08 -13.22
CA ASP A 203 4.55 15.24 -12.08
C ASP A 203 4.29 13.91 -11.38
N TYR A 204 3.65 13.93 -10.22
CA TYR A 204 3.29 12.73 -9.46
C TYR A 204 1.78 12.68 -9.19
N ALA A 205 1.23 11.47 -9.16
CA ALA A 205 -0.16 11.19 -8.83
C ALA A 205 -0.23 10.12 -7.74
N VAL A 206 -1.37 10.04 -7.03
CA VAL A 206 -1.68 8.83 -6.26
C VAL A 206 -2.15 7.77 -7.25
N GLY A 207 -1.42 6.67 -7.34
CA GLY A 207 -1.77 5.50 -8.12
C GLY A 207 -2.46 4.45 -7.27
N ILE A 208 -3.43 3.76 -7.84
CA ILE A 208 -4.08 2.56 -7.26
C ILE A 208 -3.83 1.35 -8.17
N MET A 209 -3.45 0.23 -7.56
CA MET A 209 -3.34 -1.06 -8.23
C MET A 209 -4.19 -2.08 -7.49
N ARG A 210 -4.81 -3.00 -8.23
CA ARG A 210 -5.61 -4.08 -7.64
C ARG A 210 -5.12 -5.44 -8.11
N MET A 211 -5.09 -6.37 -7.18
CA MET A 211 -4.66 -7.75 -7.39
C MET A 211 -5.79 -8.69 -6.93
N ASP A 212 -5.90 -9.83 -7.61
CA ASP A 212 -6.82 -10.91 -7.26
C ASP A 212 -6.04 -12.04 -6.57
N GLY A 213 -6.60 -12.55 -5.49
CA GLY A 213 -6.06 -13.68 -4.74
C GLY A 213 -6.31 -15.00 -5.47
N LEU A 214 -5.30 -15.85 -5.47
CA LEU A 214 -5.32 -17.20 -6.00
C LEU A 214 -5.21 -18.19 -4.84
N ASP A 215 -6.20 -19.07 -4.74
CA ASP A 215 -6.21 -20.24 -3.87
C ASP A 215 -5.91 -21.45 -4.77
N ILE A 216 -4.65 -21.87 -4.76
CA ILE A 216 -4.10 -22.82 -5.71
C ILE A 216 -4.42 -24.26 -5.28
N ASP A 217 -4.41 -24.52 -3.97
CA ASP A 217 -4.69 -25.84 -3.41
C ASP A 217 -6.16 -26.04 -3.00
N GLN A 218 -7.01 -25.04 -3.24
CA GLN A 218 -8.47 -25.03 -3.02
C GLN A 218 -8.86 -25.22 -1.55
N ASN A 219 -8.04 -24.72 -0.63
CA ASN A 219 -8.26 -24.84 0.80
C ASN A 219 -9.08 -23.66 1.38
N GLY A 220 -9.42 -22.67 0.55
CA GLY A 220 -10.18 -21.50 0.95
C GLY A 220 -9.35 -20.34 1.50
N VAL A 221 -8.03 -20.53 1.65
CA VAL A 221 -7.04 -19.50 1.96
C VAL A 221 -6.32 -19.12 0.68
N ILE A 222 -6.07 -17.82 0.51
CA ILE A 222 -5.31 -17.33 -0.64
C ILE A 222 -3.83 -17.67 -0.44
N ASP A 223 -3.17 -18.24 -1.44
CA ASP A 223 -1.74 -18.54 -1.40
C ASP A 223 -0.90 -17.36 -1.92
N THR A 224 -1.38 -16.71 -2.97
CA THR A 224 -0.69 -15.62 -3.65
C THR A 224 -1.67 -14.67 -4.30
N PHE A 225 -1.24 -13.44 -4.59
CA PHE A 225 -2.02 -12.48 -5.33
C PHE A 225 -1.39 -12.25 -6.70
N THR A 226 -2.22 -12.18 -7.72
CA THR A 226 -1.82 -11.86 -9.09
C THR A 226 -2.46 -10.53 -9.51
N CYS A 227 -1.82 -9.80 -10.41
CA CYS A 227 -2.43 -8.63 -11.02
C CYS A 227 -3.75 -8.99 -11.70
N ASN A 228 -4.75 -8.15 -11.47
CA ASN A 228 -6.03 -8.25 -12.16
C ASN A 228 -5.82 -8.01 -13.67
N GLU A 229 -6.66 -8.60 -14.52
CA GLU A 229 -6.58 -8.51 -15.99
C GLU A 229 -6.52 -7.08 -16.54
N ASN A 230 -6.98 -6.08 -15.77
CA ASN A 230 -6.91 -4.67 -16.15
C ASN A 230 -5.53 -4.03 -15.99
N PHE A 231 -4.54 -4.76 -15.44
CA PHE A 231 -3.19 -4.25 -15.17
C PHE A 231 -2.13 -5.11 -15.86
N SER A 232 -1.15 -4.46 -16.50
CA SER A 232 -0.08 -5.11 -17.25
C SER A 232 1.12 -5.40 -16.32
N CYS A 233 1.17 -6.56 -15.69
CA CYS A 233 2.27 -6.92 -14.79
C CYS A 233 3.28 -7.88 -15.42
N ILE A 234 4.44 -8.02 -14.78
CA ILE A 234 5.48 -8.93 -15.24
C ILE A 234 4.98 -10.38 -15.07
N GLY A 235 5.13 -11.18 -16.13
CA GLY A 235 4.56 -12.54 -16.25
C GLY A 235 3.67 -12.75 -17.48
N ASP A 236 3.46 -11.74 -18.33
CA ASP A 236 2.74 -11.86 -19.62
C ASP A 236 3.60 -12.52 -20.74
N GLY A 237 4.55 -13.40 -20.38
CA GLY A 237 5.40 -14.12 -21.34
C GLY A 237 6.58 -13.33 -21.90
N THR A 238 7.00 -12.25 -21.22
CA THR A 238 8.09 -11.35 -21.63
C THR A 238 9.50 -11.88 -21.37
N GLY A 239 9.64 -13.16 -20.96
CA GLY A 239 10.92 -13.79 -20.63
C GLY A 239 11.39 -13.54 -19.19
N GLU A 240 10.63 -12.79 -18.40
CA GLU A 240 10.88 -12.56 -16.97
C GLU A 240 10.18 -13.55 -16.05
N ASP A 241 9.41 -14.50 -16.60
CA ASP A 241 8.73 -15.58 -15.85
C ASP A 241 9.71 -16.29 -14.90
N SER A 242 10.95 -16.53 -15.35
CA SER A 242 12.01 -17.16 -14.53
C SER A 242 12.37 -16.38 -13.25
N LYS A 243 12.21 -15.05 -13.23
CA LYS A 243 12.44 -14.23 -12.03
C LYS A 243 11.25 -14.32 -11.08
N VAL A 244 10.03 -14.28 -11.62
CA VAL A 244 8.79 -14.49 -10.85
C VAL A 244 8.79 -15.88 -10.22
N GLU A 245 9.15 -16.91 -10.98
CA GLU A 245 9.31 -18.29 -10.51
C GLU A 245 10.39 -18.43 -9.42
N ALA A 246 11.47 -17.64 -9.49
CA ALA A 246 12.50 -17.63 -8.46
C ALA A 246 12.07 -16.87 -7.19
N ALA A 247 11.20 -15.87 -7.33
CA ALA A 247 10.65 -15.10 -6.22
C ALA A 247 9.53 -15.84 -5.48
N ILE A 248 8.69 -16.56 -6.23
CA ILE A 248 7.60 -17.39 -5.72
C ILE A 248 8.17 -18.74 -5.27
N LYS A 249 8.40 -18.88 -3.97
CA LYS A 249 8.71 -20.18 -3.34
C LYS A 249 7.42 -20.85 -2.88
N LEU A 250 6.59 -21.28 -3.83
CA LEU A 250 5.40 -22.07 -3.50
C LEU A 250 5.81 -23.54 -3.32
N PRO A 251 5.50 -24.17 -2.18
CA PRO A 251 5.96 -25.53 -1.88
C PRO A 251 5.20 -26.63 -2.64
N PHE A 252 3.98 -26.31 -3.13
CA PHE A 252 3.06 -27.31 -3.67
C PHE A 252 3.33 -27.68 -5.13
N PHE A 253 4.17 -26.92 -5.83
CA PHE A 253 4.44 -27.13 -7.25
C PHE A 253 5.92 -26.91 -7.56
N SER A 254 6.41 -27.63 -8.57
CA SER A 254 7.60 -27.18 -9.29
C SER A 254 7.29 -25.77 -9.82
N THR A 255 7.95 -24.76 -9.26
CA THR A 255 7.62 -23.33 -9.41
C THR A 255 7.46 -22.91 -10.87
N THR A 256 8.20 -23.55 -11.77
CA THR A 256 8.20 -23.34 -13.22
C THR A 256 6.87 -23.67 -13.90
N SER A 257 6.09 -24.61 -13.36
CA SER A 257 4.80 -25.01 -13.95
C SER A 257 3.64 -24.17 -13.41
N ALA A 258 3.64 -23.86 -12.11
CA ALA A 258 2.53 -23.15 -11.48
C ALA A 258 2.36 -21.71 -11.96
N VAL A 259 3.45 -20.96 -12.14
CA VAL A 259 3.36 -19.56 -12.63
C VAL A 259 2.65 -19.49 -13.97
N LYS A 260 2.95 -20.42 -14.88
CA LYS A 260 2.34 -20.50 -16.21
C LYS A 260 0.95 -21.11 -16.19
N GLU A 261 0.75 -22.17 -15.40
CA GLU A 261 -0.54 -22.87 -15.30
C GLU A 261 -1.63 -21.98 -14.71
N TYR A 262 -1.30 -21.18 -13.70
CA TYR A 262 -2.23 -20.30 -13.02
C TYR A 262 -2.17 -18.84 -13.51
N GLY A 263 -1.30 -18.55 -14.49
CA GLY A 263 -1.16 -17.20 -15.07
C GLY A 263 -0.79 -16.15 -14.03
N ILE A 264 0.12 -16.49 -13.11
CA ILE A 264 0.52 -15.61 -12.01
C ILE A 264 1.36 -14.47 -12.57
N ARG A 265 0.91 -13.24 -12.32
CA ARG A 265 1.55 -12.00 -12.77
C ARG A 265 1.75 -11.09 -11.58
N LEU A 266 3.00 -10.72 -11.32
CA LEU A 266 3.36 -9.97 -10.12
C LEU A 266 3.81 -8.55 -10.47
N PRO A 267 3.38 -7.55 -9.70
CA PRO A 267 3.93 -6.20 -9.79
C PRO A 267 5.20 -6.08 -8.95
N HIS A 268 6.11 -5.21 -9.40
CA HIS A 268 7.36 -4.88 -8.73
C HIS A 268 7.21 -3.57 -7.96
N ALA A 269 8.02 -3.38 -6.92
CA ALA A 269 8.08 -2.10 -6.22
C ALA A 269 8.59 -0.97 -7.14
N SER A 270 9.42 -1.29 -8.13
CA SER A 270 9.88 -0.32 -9.15
C SER A 270 8.75 0.19 -10.04
N ASP A 271 7.64 -0.54 -10.16
CA ASP A 271 6.49 -0.10 -10.96
C ASP A 271 5.90 1.21 -10.43
N LEU A 272 6.07 1.54 -9.15
CA LEU A 272 5.67 2.84 -8.60
C LEU A 272 6.62 3.98 -8.99
N GLU A 273 7.88 3.67 -9.30
CA GLU A 273 8.87 4.64 -9.76
C GLU A 273 8.73 4.94 -11.27
N ASP A 274 8.16 3.99 -12.01
CA ASP A 274 7.94 4.09 -13.44
C ASP A 274 6.88 5.13 -13.81
N VAL A 275 7.10 5.72 -14.99
CA VAL A 275 6.21 6.71 -15.57
C VAL A 275 4.86 6.07 -15.87
N PHE A 276 3.79 6.66 -15.33
CA PHE A 276 2.43 6.29 -15.67
C PHE A 276 2.18 6.46 -17.17
N ASP A 277 1.86 5.33 -17.81
CA ASP A 277 1.41 5.26 -19.19
C ASP A 277 -0.06 4.78 -19.21
N VAL A 278 -0.93 5.60 -19.79
CA VAL A 278 -2.37 5.33 -19.90
C VAL A 278 -2.64 4.00 -20.61
N ASN A 279 -1.74 3.55 -21.48
CA ASN A 279 -1.93 2.36 -22.31
C ASN A 279 -1.28 1.09 -21.73
N SER A 280 -0.43 1.20 -20.71
CA SER A 280 0.33 0.05 -20.17
C SER A 280 0.40 0.03 -18.64
N SER A 281 -0.31 0.92 -17.96
CA SER A 281 -0.08 1.15 -16.54
C SER A 281 -0.59 0.03 -15.63
N GLN A 282 0.33 -0.43 -14.79
CA GLN A 282 0.06 -1.29 -13.62
C GLN A 282 -0.68 -0.55 -12.49
N PHE A 283 -0.85 0.77 -12.60
CA PHE A 283 -1.49 1.61 -11.59
C PHE A 283 -2.37 2.67 -12.26
N VAL A 284 -3.60 2.84 -11.79
CA VAL A 284 -4.52 3.88 -12.29
C VAL A 284 -4.42 5.13 -11.41
N PRO A 285 -4.27 6.35 -11.95
CA PRO A 285 -4.21 7.56 -11.16
C PRO A 285 -5.60 7.89 -10.63
N ILE A 286 -5.68 8.16 -9.33
CA ILE A 286 -6.89 8.69 -8.70
C ILE A 286 -6.82 10.22 -8.53
N THR A 287 -5.63 10.79 -8.72
CA THR A 287 -5.38 12.23 -8.69
C THR A 287 -5.67 12.88 -10.05
N PRO A 288 -6.38 14.02 -10.09
CA PRO A 288 -6.55 14.79 -11.31
C PRO A 288 -5.22 15.30 -11.88
N LEU A 289 -5.06 15.27 -13.20
CA LEU A 289 -3.81 15.63 -13.91
C LEU A 289 -3.36 17.09 -13.74
N ARG A 290 -4.22 17.97 -13.21
CA ARG A 290 -3.89 19.39 -12.95
C ARG A 290 -3.13 19.61 -11.63
N THR A 291 -3.09 18.59 -10.78
CA THR A 291 -2.39 18.62 -9.48
C THR A 291 -1.24 17.62 -9.47
N THR A 292 -0.21 17.91 -8.68
CA THR A 292 0.95 17.04 -8.48
C THR A 292 1.10 16.68 -7.01
N VAL A 293 1.34 15.41 -6.72
CA VAL A 293 1.51 14.89 -5.36
C VAL A 293 2.98 15.01 -4.98
N LYS A 294 3.33 16.03 -4.19
CA LYS A 294 4.72 16.22 -3.76
C LYS A 294 5.14 15.18 -2.71
N ASP A 295 4.28 14.97 -1.73
CA ASP A 295 4.51 14.04 -0.63
C ASP A 295 3.23 13.26 -0.32
N LEU A 296 3.37 11.97 -0.06
CA LEU A 296 2.29 11.07 0.32
C LEU A 296 2.84 10.10 1.35
N LYS A 297 2.32 10.16 2.56
CA LYS A 297 2.72 9.31 3.68
C LYS A 297 1.51 8.71 4.35
N PHE A 298 1.65 7.49 4.81
CA PHE A 298 0.67 6.80 5.64
C PHE A 298 1.28 6.46 6.99
N ILE A 299 0.49 6.55 8.05
CA ILE A 299 0.85 6.13 9.41
C ILE A 299 -0.20 5.11 9.85
N ILE A 300 0.22 3.90 10.12
CA ILE A 300 -0.65 2.78 10.49
C ILE A 300 -0.63 2.59 12.00
N LYS A 301 -1.81 2.38 12.60
CA LYS A 301 -1.97 2.02 14.01
C LYS A 301 -3.11 1.02 14.19
N PRO A 302 -2.94 -0.07 14.96
CA PRO A 302 -1.71 -0.51 15.61
C PRO A 302 -0.67 -1.03 14.59
N LEU A 303 0.58 -1.23 15.06
CA LEU A 303 1.68 -1.69 14.22
C LEU A 303 1.49 -3.14 13.77
N ASP A 304 0.96 -3.98 14.65
CA ASP A 304 0.55 -5.35 14.35
C ASP A 304 -0.95 -5.44 14.12
N ASP A 305 -1.37 -6.49 13.41
CA ASP A 305 -2.75 -6.83 13.15
C ASP A 305 -3.47 -7.15 14.47
N PRO A 306 -4.45 -6.33 14.91
CA PRO A 306 -5.14 -6.55 16.17
C PRO A 306 -5.94 -7.86 16.20
N TYR A 307 -6.28 -8.41 15.03
CA TYR A 307 -7.04 -9.66 14.92
C TYR A 307 -6.15 -10.90 15.03
N LYS A 308 -4.84 -10.74 14.83
CA LYS A 308 -3.84 -11.81 15.02
C LYS A 308 -3.09 -11.61 16.34
N ALA A 309 -2.66 -10.40 16.66
CA ALA A 309 -1.98 -10.02 17.89
C ALA A 309 -2.95 -9.80 19.09
N TYR A 310 -4.02 -10.60 19.20
CA TYR A 310 -5.09 -10.34 20.18
C TYR A 310 -4.63 -10.48 21.65
N ALA A 311 -3.54 -11.21 21.91
CA ALA A 311 -2.97 -11.37 23.24
C ALA A 311 -2.00 -10.24 23.61
N GLU A 312 -1.76 -9.28 22.72
CA GLU A 312 -0.87 -8.13 22.95
C GLU A 312 -1.70 -6.89 23.31
N GLU A 313 -1.61 -6.43 24.56
CA GLU A 313 -2.42 -5.31 25.07
C GLU A 313 -2.28 -4.02 24.24
N LYS A 314 -1.08 -3.73 23.74
CA LYS A 314 -0.80 -2.55 22.90
C LYS A 314 -1.47 -2.61 21.53
N MET A 315 -1.86 -3.80 21.09
CA MET A 315 -2.44 -4.05 19.77
C MET A 315 -3.97 -4.14 19.80
N GLN A 316 -4.62 -4.10 20.97
CA GLN A 316 -6.09 -4.18 21.09
C GLN A 316 -6.83 -2.87 20.72
N SER A 317 -6.43 -2.23 19.63
CA SER A 317 -7.08 -1.03 19.10
C SER A 317 -7.56 -1.27 17.68
N HIS A 318 -8.66 -0.62 17.31
CA HIS A 318 -9.20 -0.73 15.96
C HIS A 318 -8.20 -0.15 14.94
N PRO A 319 -7.92 -0.83 13.81
CA PRO A 319 -6.94 -0.34 12.85
C PRO A 319 -7.33 1.01 12.25
N THR A 320 -6.37 1.93 12.19
CA THR A 320 -6.50 3.27 11.63
C THR A 320 -5.31 3.59 10.74
N VAL A 321 -5.56 4.37 9.70
CA VAL A 321 -4.57 4.90 8.78
C VAL A 321 -4.65 6.41 8.83
N THR A 322 -3.56 7.07 9.20
CA THR A 322 -3.42 8.52 9.03
C THR A 322 -2.73 8.80 7.70
N VAL A 323 -3.45 9.46 6.80
CA VAL A 323 -2.98 9.85 5.47
C VAL A 323 -2.48 11.29 5.56
N ILE A 324 -1.23 11.52 5.16
CA ILE A 324 -0.63 12.85 5.04
C ILE A 324 -0.29 13.06 3.57
N ILE A 325 -0.91 14.05 2.94
CA ILE A 325 -0.71 14.36 1.51
C ILE A 325 -0.35 15.84 1.35
N THR A 326 0.67 16.11 0.54
CA THR A 326 1.07 17.46 0.12
C THR A 326 0.90 17.60 -1.38
N LEU A 327 0.00 18.49 -1.80
CA LEU A 327 -0.30 18.75 -3.21
C LEU A 327 0.27 20.09 -3.67
N GLY A 328 0.68 20.13 -4.93
CA GLY A 328 0.99 21.35 -5.66
C GLY A 328 0.26 21.41 -7.01
N LEU A 329 0.50 22.48 -7.76
CA LEU A 329 0.12 22.55 -9.16
C LEU A 329 1.02 21.64 -10.01
N SER A 330 0.40 20.90 -10.94
CA SER A 330 1.12 20.24 -12.02
C SER A 330 1.94 21.23 -12.84
N ASP A 331 3.01 20.77 -13.47
CA ASP A 331 3.84 21.59 -14.34
C ASP A 331 3.02 22.18 -15.51
N LEU A 332 1.99 21.46 -15.98
CA LEU A 332 1.05 21.95 -17.01
C LEU A 332 0.24 23.19 -16.61
N VAL A 333 -0.10 23.31 -15.33
CA VAL A 333 -0.99 24.38 -14.83
C VAL A 333 -0.21 25.46 -14.09
N LYS A 334 1.04 25.18 -13.70
CA LYS A 334 1.91 26.09 -12.96
C LYS A 334 2.09 27.43 -13.68
N ASP A 335 2.31 27.41 -15.00
CA ASP A 335 2.51 28.62 -15.81
C ASP A 335 1.25 29.49 -15.95
N LEU A 336 0.06 28.91 -15.71
CA LEU A 336 -1.21 29.62 -15.76
C LEU A 336 -1.53 30.36 -14.46
N TYR A 337 -0.85 30.01 -13.36
CA TYR A 337 -1.09 30.58 -12.06
C TYR A 337 -0.23 31.84 -11.84
N PRO A 338 -0.83 32.98 -11.47
CA PRO A 338 -0.08 34.21 -11.27
C PRO A 338 0.74 34.17 -9.97
N GLY A 339 2.05 33.96 -10.09
CA GLY A 339 3.01 33.92 -8.98
C GLY A 339 3.24 32.52 -8.44
N ASP A 340 3.70 32.41 -7.20
CA ASP A 340 3.97 31.12 -6.57
C ASP A 340 2.69 30.54 -5.94
N PHE A 341 2.41 29.27 -6.26
CA PHE A 341 1.34 28.51 -5.62
C PHE A 341 1.88 27.86 -4.33
N PRO A 342 1.28 28.13 -3.16
CA PRO A 342 1.69 27.50 -1.92
C PRO A 342 1.21 26.04 -1.88
N ASP A 343 2.05 25.15 -1.37
CA ASP A 343 1.69 23.74 -1.23
C ASP A 343 0.54 23.55 -0.24
N VAL A 344 -0.41 22.68 -0.59
CA VAL A 344 -1.55 22.34 0.26
C VAL A 344 -1.27 21.02 0.94
N LYS A 345 -1.06 21.06 2.27
CA LYS A 345 -0.86 19.87 3.10
C LYS A 345 -2.14 19.51 3.84
N ILE A 346 -2.54 18.25 3.76
CA ILE A 346 -3.67 17.70 4.50
C ILE A 346 -3.28 16.45 5.25
N GLN A 347 -3.89 16.30 6.41
CA GLN A 347 -3.79 15.14 7.26
C GLN A 347 -5.20 14.70 7.65
N THR A 348 -5.51 13.42 7.46
CA THR A 348 -6.76 12.80 7.89
C THR A 348 -6.49 11.43 8.49
N THR A 349 -7.27 11.01 9.47
CA THR A 349 -7.18 9.67 10.08
C THR A 349 -8.47 8.92 9.79
N ILE A 350 -8.34 7.74 9.18
CA ILE A 350 -9.44 6.91 8.72
C ILE A 350 -9.36 5.57 9.44
N ALA A 351 -10.47 5.11 10.00
CA ALA A 351 -10.58 3.75 10.54
C ALA A 351 -10.81 2.74 9.40
N SER A 352 -10.12 1.59 9.49
CA SER A 352 -10.39 0.43 8.63
C SER A 352 -11.85 -0.02 8.79
N GLY A 353 -12.51 -0.48 7.73
CA GLY A 353 -13.91 -0.90 7.84
C GLY A 353 -14.14 -2.39 8.06
N VAL A 354 -13.08 -3.19 8.17
CA VAL A 354 -13.20 -4.62 8.44
C VAL A 354 -13.10 -4.83 9.94
N LEU A 355 -14.12 -5.48 10.51
CA LEU A 355 -14.20 -5.84 11.92
C LEU A 355 -13.82 -7.30 12.19
N ASN A 356 -13.63 -8.08 11.13
CA ASN A 356 -13.40 -9.52 11.20
C ASN A 356 -11.97 -9.86 10.80
N ARG A 357 -11.46 -10.92 11.39
CA ARG A 357 -10.20 -11.55 10.99
C ARG A 357 -10.30 -12.02 9.53
N ILE A 358 -9.26 -11.73 8.75
CA ILE A 358 -9.04 -12.32 7.43
C ILE A 358 -8.08 -13.48 7.63
N ASP A 359 -8.50 -14.68 7.23
CA ASP A 359 -7.67 -15.86 7.35
C ASP A 359 -6.58 -15.85 6.28
N SER A 360 -5.34 -15.85 6.75
CA SER A 360 -4.13 -15.98 5.92
C SER A 360 -3.31 -17.21 6.27
N TYR A 361 -3.68 -17.91 7.34
CA TYR A 361 -3.06 -19.15 7.77
C TYR A 361 -4.11 -20.25 7.73
N PRO A 362 -3.82 -21.40 7.09
CA PRO A 362 -4.82 -22.43 6.94
C PRO A 362 -5.28 -23.00 8.28
N PRO A 363 -6.53 -23.45 8.35
CA PRO A 363 -7.09 -24.00 9.57
C PRO A 363 -6.33 -25.25 10.00
N ILE A 364 -6.20 -25.42 11.32
CA ILE A 364 -5.48 -26.54 11.97
C ILE A 364 -5.98 -27.91 11.48
N SER A 365 -7.26 -28.02 11.10
CA SER A 365 -7.84 -29.25 10.53
C SER A 365 -7.16 -29.67 9.23
N GLU A 366 -6.75 -28.74 8.39
CA GLU A 366 -6.08 -29.05 7.11
C GLU A 366 -4.61 -29.38 7.31
N VAL A 367 -3.96 -28.72 8.27
CA VAL A 367 -2.62 -29.10 8.74
C VAL A 367 -2.65 -30.54 9.26
N LYS A 368 -3.72 -30.95 9.95
CA LYS A 368 -3.93 -32.32 10.44
C LYS A 368 -4.16 -33.34 9.33
N ASP A 369 -4.98 -33.03 8.34
CA ASP A 369 -5.35 -33.99 7.28
C ASP A 369 -4.22 -34.17 6.25
N LYS A 370 -3.39 -33.14 6.02
CA LYS A 370 -2.26 -33.19 5.08
C LYS A 370 -0.94 -33.64 5.72
N ALA A 371 -0.82 -33.76 7.04
CA ALA A 371 0.39 -34.26 7.73
C ALA A 371 0.85 -35.67 7.29
N ASN A 372 -0.01 -36.41 6.59
CA ASN A 372 0.31 -37.68 5.94
C ASN A 372 1.08 -37.56 4.62
N LYS A 373 1.27 -36.34 4.07
CA LYS A 373 1.94 -36.07 2.80
C LYS A 373 2.88 -34.86 2.97
N ASP A 374 3.97 -34.80 2.22
CA ASP A 374 4.97 -33.72 2.30
C ASP A 374 4.33 -32.33 2.41
N THR A 375 4.28 -31.80 3.64
CA THR A 375 3.54 -30.58 3.94
C THR A 375 4.34 -29.35 3.52
N TRP A 376 3.65 -28.48 2.79
CA TRP A 376 4.11 -27.20 2.27
C TRP A 376 4.64 -26.23 3.33
N LEU A 377 4.26 -26.43 4.60
CA LEU A 377 4.76 -25.65 5.73
C LEU A 377 6.29 -25.66 5.87
N LYS A 378 7.03 -26.61 5.28
CA LYS A 378 8.49 -26.63 5.38
C LYS A 378 9.21 -25.54 4.57
N ASP A 379 8.58 -25.01 3.51
CA ASP A 379 9.27 -24.15 2.53
C ASP A 379 8.72 -22.70 2.46
N VAL A 380 7.52 -22.43 3.00
CA VAL A 380 6.96 -21.06 3.13
C VAL A 380 7.69 -20.23 4.19
N PHE A 381 8.35 -20.90 5.13
CA PHE A 381 9.16 -20.24 6.15
C PHE A 381 10.60 -20.15 5.63
N PRO A 382 11.09 -18.96 5.23
CA PRO A 382 12.46 -18.85 4.78
C PRO A 382 13.41 -19.31 5.89
N LEU A 383 14.23 -20.30 5.53
CA LEU A 383 15.31 -20.97 6.25
C LEU A 383 16.38 -20.05 6.92
N SER A 384 16.14 -18.74 7.04
CA SER A 384 17.06 -17.81 7.71
C SER A 384 16.58 -17.33 9.08
N LEU A 385 15.44 -17.84 9.59
CA LEU A 385 15.17 -17.82 11.03
C LEU A 385 15.92 -18.97 11.70
N THR A 386 17.22 -19.10 11.43
CA THR A 386 18.10 -19.82 12.35
C THR A 386 18.02 -19.05 13.66
N SER A 387 17.28 -19.61 14.61
CA SER A 387 17.43 -19.33 16.03
C SER A 387 18.91 -19.02 16.31
N PRO A 388 19.27 -17.87 16.92
CA PRO A 388 20.64 -17.68 17.42
C PRO A 388 20.92 -18.48 18.69
N TYR A 389 20.25 -19.63 18.88
CA TYR A 389 20.50 -20.60 19.94
C TYR A 389 20.64 -22.00 19.38
#